data_AF-A0A6J2ULW7-F1
#
_entry.id   AF-A0A6J2ULW7-F1
#
_cell.length_a   1.000
_cell.length_b   1.000
_cell.length_c   1.000
_cell.angle_alpha   90.00
_cell.angle_beta   90.00
_cell.angle_gamma   90.00
#
_symmetry.space_group_name_H-M   'P 1'
#
loop_
_entity.id
_entity.type
_entity.pdbx_description
1 polymer ?
#
loop_
_entity_poly.entity_id
_entity_poly.type
_entity_poly.pdbx_seq_one_letter_code
_entity_poly.pdbx_strand_id
1 'polypeptide(L)'
;MELIYSINYNKLELLRFNSGVDKVGGYTDFGIKYAEDLNNRTEWLHNQASKALADCRRYGNQFFPHLNVTVKSHVQLRSVKEAGARHPAMLMCSATDFYPKLIRVYRLKDGKPVTSDVTSSEETADGDLYFQIHSYLEYIPKSGERISCMVDYASFRKKNLCYCT
;
A
#
# COMPACT_ATOMS: atom_id res chain seq x y z
N MET A 1 -13.37 -13.48 -8.54
CA MET A 1 -11.94 -13.65 -8.85
C MET A 1 -11.79 -13.51 -10.34
N GLU A 2 -10.96 -12.58 -10.77
CA GLU A 2 -10.71 -12.25 -12.17
C GLU A 2 -9.31 -12.73 -12.53
N LEU A 3 -9.17 -13.40 -13.67
CA LEU A 3 -7.87 -13.79 -14.20
C LEU A 3 -7.51 -12.85 -15.34
N ILE A 4 -6.33 -12.26 -15.23
CA ILE A 4 -5.71 -11.45 -16.28
C ILE A 4 -4.40 -12.13 -16.66
N TYR A 5 -4.22 -12.39 -17.95
CA TYR A 5 -2.98 -12.91 -18.49
C TYR A 5 -2.48 -11.96 -19.58
N SER A 6 -1.27 -11.42 -19.41
CA SER A 6 -0.67 -10.47 -20.35
C SER A 6 0.65 -11.00 -20.90
N ILE A 7 0.85 -10.89 -22.21
CA ILE A 7 2.15 -11.10 -22.85
C ILE A 7 2.77 -9.74 -23.14
N ASN A 8 3.97 -9.53 -22.61
CA ASN A 8 4.70 -8.28 -22.70
C ASN A 8 6.06 -8.51 -23.36
N TYR A 9 6.48 -7.59 -24.23
CA TYR A 9 7.81 -7.57 -24.85
C TYR A 9 8.36 -6.15 -24.81
N ASN A 10 9.60 -5.96 -24.34
CA ASN A 10 10.23 -4.63 -24.18
C ASN A 10 9.35 -3.61 -23.43
N LYS A 11 8.71 -4.05 -22.33
CA LYS A 11 7.75 -3.27 -21.53
C LYS A 11 6.49 -2.82 -22.29
N LEU A 12 6.27 -3.36 -23.48
CA LEU A 12 5.11 -3.11 -24.32
C LEU A 12 4.18 -4.31 -24.21
N GLU A 13 2.95 -4.05 -23.79
CA GLU A 13 1.92 -5.09 -23.74
C GLU A 13 1.48 -5.42 -25.16
N LEU A 14 1.57 -6.70 -25.52
CA LEU A 14 1.19 -7.15 -26.85
C LEU A 14 -0.26 -7.61 -26.86
N LEU A 15 -0.62 -8.46 -25.91
CA LEU A 15 -1.97 -9.02 -25.77
C LEU A 15 -2.32 -9.28 -24.30
N ARG A 16 -3.62 -9.20 -24.00
CA ARG A 16 -4.20 -9.45 -22.67
C ARG A 16 -5.45 -10.30 -22.80
N PHE A 17 -5.51 -11.42 -22.09
CA PHE A 17 -6.76 -12.12 -21.82
C PHE A 17 -7.37 -11.61 -20.51
N ASN A 18 -8.68 -11.41 -20.50
CA ASN A 18 -9.44 -11.07 -19.30
C ASN A 18 -10.62 -12.05 -19.14
N SER A 19 -10.67 -12.79 -18.03
CA SER A 19 -11.73 -13.79 -17.80
C SER A 19 -13.12 -13.19 -17.52
N GLY A 20 -13.20 -11.91 -17.16
CA GLY A 20 -14.47 -11.18 -17.01
C GLY A 20 -15.08 -10.77 -18.35
N VAL A 21 -14.26 -10.56 -19.37
CA VAL A 21 -14.68 -10.27 -20.76
C VAL A 21 -14.69 -11.53 -21.62
N ASP A 22 -13.93 -12.55 -21.22
CA ASP A 22 -13.70 -13.82 -21.90
C ASP A 22 -13.14 -13.66 -23.33
N LYS A 23 -12.23 -12.70 -23.48
CA LYS A 23 -11.58 -12.38 -24.76
C LYS A 23 -10.13 -11.96 -24.58
N VAL A 24 -9.36 -12.12 -25.64
CA VAL A 24 -8.02 -11.57 -25.81
C VAL A 24 -8.11 -10.22 -26.51
N GLY A 25 -7.57 -9.17 -25.90
CA GLY A 25 -7.33 -7.87 -26.54
C GLY A 25 -5.88 -7.79 -27.04
N GLY A 26 -5.67 -7.19 -28.21
CA GLY A 26 -4.35 -6.85 -28.74
C GLY A 26 -4.07 -5.34 -28.62
N TYR A 27 -2.85 -4.96 -28.24
CA TYR A 27 -2.45 -3.56 -27.98
C TYR A 27 -1.37 -3.06 -28.95
N THR A 28 -1.01 -3.88 -29.93
CA THR A 28 -0.09 -3.55 -31.02
C THR A 28 -0.63 -4.15 -32.32
N ASP A 29 -0.18 -3.69 -33.47
CA ASP A 29 -0.57 -4.27 -34.77
C ASP A 29 -0.28 -5.79 -34.84
N PHE A 30 0.82 -6.22 -34.23
CA PHE A 30 1.15 -7.62 -34.07
C PHE A 30 0.18 -8.32 -33.10
N GLY A 31 -0.05 -7.73 -31.93
CA GLY A 31 -0.94 -8.27 -30.91
C GLY A 31 -2.40 -8.41 -31.36
N ILE A 32 -2.90 -7.48 -32.19
CA ILE A 32 -4.27 -7.52 -32.73
C ILE A 32 -4.47 -8.77 -33.58
N LYS A 33 -3.55 -9.06 -34.50
CA LYS A 33 -3.62 -10.26 -35.37
C LYS A 33 -3.65 -11.56 -34.55
N TYR A 34 -2.79 -11.66 -33.55
CA TYR A 34 -2.77 -12.83 -32.65
C TYR A 34 -4.01 -12.91 -31.77
N ALA A 35 -4.55 -11.77 -31.32
CA ALA A 35 -5.77 -11.74 -30.51
C ALA A 35 -6.97 -12.26 -31.31
N GLU A 36 -7.09 -11.89 -32.59
CA GLU A 36 -8.13 -12.43 -33.49
C GLU A 36 -8.03 -13.95 -33.64
N ASP A 37 -6.83 -14.46 -33.92
CA ASP A 37 -6.57 -15.90 -34.02
C ASP A 37 -6.90 -16.67 -32.73
N LEU A 38 -6.52 -16.11 -31.58
CA LEU A 38 -6.78 -16.69 -30.27
C LEU A 38 -8.27 -16.66 -29.93
N ASN A 39 -8.96 -15.55 -30.19
CA ASN A 39 -10.41 -15.44 -29.98
C ASN A 39 -11.22 -16.38 -30.91
N ASN A 40 -10.64 -16.83 -32.02
CA ASN A 40 -11.23 -17.89 -32.86
C ASN A 40 -10.96 -19.31 -32.32
N ARG A 41 -10.09 -19.47 -31.32
CA ARG A 41 -9.72 -20.75 -30.67
C ARG A 41 -10.13 -20.75 -29.19
N THR A 42 -11.40 -20.49 -28.93
CA THR A 42 -11.97 -20.28 -27.59
C THR A 42 -11.81 -21.46 -26.64
N GLU A 43 -11.92 -22.71 -27.12
CA GLU A 43 -11.88 -23.89 -26.25
C GLU A 43 -10.54 -24.02 -25.50
N TRP A 44 -9.41 -23.80 -26.19
CA TRP A 44 -8.11 -23.87 -25.55
C TRP A 44 -7.95 -22.74 -24.51
N LEU A 45 -8.30 -21.50 -24.86
CA LEU A 45 -8.24 -20.35 -23.96
C LEU A 45 -9.08 -20.58 -22.70
N HIS A 46 -10.32 -21.01 -22.85
CA HIS A 46 -11.24 -21.23 -21.73
C HIS A 46 -10.75 -22.36 -20.83
N ASN A 47 -10.21 -23.43 -21.41
CA ASN A 47 -9.61 -24.52 -20.64
C ASN A 47 -8.39 -24.05 -19.83
N GLN A 48 -7.52 -23.22 -20.39
CA GLN A 48 -6.38 -22.65 -19.65
C GLN A 48 -6.84 -21.70 -18.54
N ALA A 49 -7.80 -20.82 -18.83
CA ALA A 49 -8.35 -19.89 -17.85
C ALA A 49 -9.03 -20.62 -16.68
N SER A 50 -9.79 -21.68 -16.98
CA SER A 50 -10.45 -22.52 -15.96
C SER A 50 -9.44 -23.20 -15.05
N LYS A 51 -8.37 -23.78 -15.61
CA LYS A 51 -7.26 -24.38 -14.84
C LYS A 51 -6.59 -23.34 -13.95
N ALA A 52 -6.19 -22.20 -14.50
CA ALA A 52 -5.54 -21.14 -13.73
C ALA A 52 -6.43 -20.62 -12.59
N LEU A 53 -7.73 -20.43 -12.84
CA LEU A 53 -8.69 -20.04 -11.79
C LEU A 53 -8.87 -21.13 -10.72
N ALA A 54 -8.84 -22.41 -11.09
CA ALA A 54 -8.88 -23.53 -10.15
C ALA A 54 -7.61 -23.57 -9.27
N ASP A 55 -6.44 -23.38 -9.88
CA ASP A 55 -5.16 -23.32 -9.18
C ASP A 55 -5.10 -22.10 -8.26
N CYS A 56 -5.51 -20.91 -8.72
CA CYS A 56 -5.62 -19.72 -7.87
C CYS A 56 -6.53 -19.95 -6.66
N ARG A 57 -7.66 -20.65 -6.82
CA ARG A 57 -8.53 -21.02 -5.70
C ARG A 57 -7.84 -21.99 -4.75
N ARG A 58 -7.20 -23.02 -5.29
CA ARG A 58 -6.52 -24.05 -4.49
C ARG A 58 -5.40 -23.44 -3.66
N TYR A 59 -4.47 -22.74 -4.30
CA TYR A 59 -3.33 -22.12 -3.63
C TYR A 59 -3.79 -20.95 -2.74
N GLY A 60 -4.77 -20.16 -3.18
CA GLY A 60 -5.38 -19.14 -2.35
C GLY A 60 -5.92 -19.72 -1.04
N ASN A 61 -6.72 -20.78 -1.09
CA ASN A 61 -7.24 -21.42 0.12
C ASN A 61 -6.14 -22.02 1.00
N GLN A 62 -5.04 -22.47 0.41
CA GLN A 62 -3.91 -23.04 1.15
C GLN A 62 -3.04 -21.96 1.83
N PHE A 63 -2.75 -20.85 1.15
CA PHE A 63 -1.80 -19.84 1.63
C PHE A 63 -2.47 -18.64 2.32
N PHE A 64 -3.67 -18.24 1.90
CA PHE A 64 -4.33 -17.03 2.40
C PHE A 64 -4.57 -17.03 3.92
N PRO A 65 -4.91 -18.16 4.58
CA PRO A 65 -4.99 -18.20 6.04
C PRO A 65 -3.69 -17.80 6.75
N HIS A 66 -2.53 -18.06 6.12
CA HIS A 66 -1.21 -17.68 6.64
C HIS A 66 -0.84 -16.22 6.34
N LEU A 67 -1.49 -15.60 5.35
CA LEU A 67 -1.28 -14.20 4.95
C LEU A 67 -2.25 -13.23 5.62
N ASN A 68 -3.31 -13.73 6.27
CA ASN A 68 -4.28 -12.94 7.03
C ASN A 68 -3.78 -12.64 8.46
N VAL A 69 -2.49 -12.30 8.57
CA VAL A 69 -1.86 -11.86 9.81
C VAL A 69 -1.84 -10.34 9.81
N THR A 70 -2.04 -9.74 10.98
CA THR A 70 -1.87 -8.30 11.15
C THR A 70 -0.80 -8.06 12.20
N VAL A 71 0.20 -7.25 11.85
CA VAL A 71 1.28 -6.86 12.74
C VAL A 71 1.16 -5.37 13.05
N LYS A 72 1.23 -5.03 14.34
CA LYS A 72 1.15 -3.64 14.80
C LYS A 72 2.44 -2.91 14.48
N SER A 73 2.30 -1.67 14.02
CA SER A 73 3.45 -0.79 13.86
C SER A 73 4.16 -0.52 15.18
N HIS A 74 5.48 -0.45 15.14
CA HIS A 74 6.25 0.23 16.15
C HIS A 74 6.22 1.75 15.88
N VAL A 75 5.77 2.53 16.86
CA VAL A 75 5.57 3.99 16.68
C VAL A 75 6.57 4.76 17.53
N GLN A 76 7.27 5.69 16.89
CA GLN A 76 8.23 6.57 17.56
C GLN A 76 8.06 8.01 17.11
N LEU A 77 8.15 8.94 18.06
CA LEU A 77 8.17 10.38 17.82
C LEU A 77 9.56 10.90 18.22
N ARG A 78 10.25 11.58 17.31
CA ARG A 78 11.62 12.05 17.49
C ARG A 78 11.75 13.50 17.01
N SER A 79 12.53 14.32 17.74
CA SER A 79 13.00 15.62 17.22
C SER A 79 14.02 15.35 16.12
N VAL A 80 13.80 15.93 14.94
CA VAL A 80 14.76 15.87 13.81
C VAL A 80 15.42 17.23 13.55
N LYS A 81 14.85 18.30 14.10
CA LYS A 81 15.42 19.64 14.08
C LYS A 81 14.98 20.43 15.31
N GLU A 82 15.95 20.90 16.08
CA GLU A 82 15.71 21.75 17.25
C GLU A 82 15.23 23.16 16.87
N ALA A 83 14.48 23.79 17.76
CA ALA A 83 14.03 25.17 17.57
C ALA A 83 15.22 26.14 17.59
N GLY A 84 15.32 26.98 16.57
CA GLY A 84 16.24 28.11 16.55
C GLY A 84 15.50 29.42 16.82
N ALA A 85 16.23 30.49 17.14
CA ALA A 85 15.65 31.82 17.40
C ALA A 85 14.75 32.36 16.27
N ARG A 86 14.90 31.85 15.03
CA ARG A 86 14.10 32.22 13.85
C ARG A 86 13.67 31.02 12.99
N HIS A 87 13.92 29.80 13.43
CA HIS A 87 13.65 28.59 12.62
C HIS A 87 12.69 27.66 13.36
N PRO A 88 11.62 27.17 12.69
CA PRO A 88 10.72 26.17 13.24
C PRO A 88 11.48 24.90 13.67
N ALA A 89 11.03 24.29 14.76
CA ALA A 89 11.40 22.94 15.12
C ALA A 89 10.68 21.94 14.21
N MET A 90 11.26 20.76 14.06
CA MET A 90 10.66 19.68 13.28
C MET A 90 10.66 18.38 14.07
N LEU A 91 9.47 17.78 14.16
CA LEU A 91 9.29 16.44 14.71
C LEU A 91 9.07 15.47 13.56
N MET A 92 9.52 14.23 13.74
CA MET A 92 9.21 13.11 12.87
C MET A 92 8.51 12.02 13.68
N CYS A 93 7.36 11.56 13.19
CA CYS A 93 6.71 10.36 13.70
C CYS A 93 6.89 9.26 12.68
N SER A 94 7.48 8.16 13.13
CA SER A 94 7.70 6.96 12.34
C SER A 94 6.79 5.87 12.84
N ALA A 95 6.06 5.23 11.93
CA ALA A 95 5.42 3.94 12.15
C ALA A 95 6.17 2.92 11.28
N THR A 96 6.81 1.93 11.91
CA THR A 96 7.63 0.89 11.23
C THR A 96 7.10 -0.50 11.53
N ASP A 97 7.56 -1.50 10.79
CA ASP A 97 7.34 -2.92 11.09
C ASP A 97 5.86 -3.34 11.11
N PHE A 98 5.03 -2.73 10.26
CA PHE A 98 3.60 -3.05 10.16
C PHE A 98 3.22 -3.81 8.89
N TYR A 99 2.17 -4.61 8.99
CA TYR A 99 1.60 -5.36 7.87
C TYR A 99 0.11 -5.67 8.10
N PRO A 100 -0.80 -5.47 7.12
CA PRO A 100 -0.58 -5.00 5.75
C PRO A 100 -0.35 -3.48 5.59
N LYS A 101 -0.09 -3.01 4.36
CA LYS A 101 0.25 -1.61 4.02
C LYS A 101 -0.75 -0.53 4.52
N LEU A 102 -2.03 -0.87 4.75
CA LEU A 102 -3.07 0.14 4.96
C LEU A 102 -3.11 0.69 6.40
N ILE A 103 -2.46 1.84 6.59
CA ILE A 103 -2.36 2.57 7.86
C ILE A 103 -2.66 4.07 7.66
N ARG A 104 -3.04 4.79 8.72
CA ARG A 104 -3.14 6.24 8.73
C ARG A 104 -2.38 6.81 9.92
N VAL A 105 -1.56 7.83 9.67
CA VAL A 105 -0.82 8.53 10.71
C VAL A 105 -1.34 9.95 10.81
N TYR A 106 -1.73 10.34 12.03
CA TYR A 106 -2.24 11.66 12.34
C TYR A 106 -1.32 12.36 13.32
N ARG A 107 -1.16 13.67 13.12
CA ARG A 107 -0.54 14.55 14.10
C ARG A 107 -1.58 15.23 14.94
N LEU A 108 -1.34 15.26 16.25
CA LEU A 108 -2.23 15.90 17.21
C LEU A 108 -1.44 16.96 17.98
N LYS A 109 -2.08 18.11 18.18
CA LYS A 109 -1.64 19.17 19.09
C LYS A 109 -2.72 19.36 20.13
N ASP A 110 -2.37 19.16 21.39
CA ASP A 110 -3.29 19.17 22.53
C ASP A 110 -4.51 18.27 22.31
N GLY A 111 -4.28 17.11 21.67
CA GLY A 111 -5.31 16.11 21.35
C GLY A 111 -6.16 16.40 20.11
N LYS A 112 -5.96 17.54 19.43
CA LYS A 112 -6.70 17.90 18.21
C LYS A 112 -5.87 17.63 16.96
N PRO A 113 -6.45 17.04 15.89
CA PRO A 113 -5.74 16.83 14.63
C PRO A 113 -5.20 18.14 14.05
N VAL A 114 -3.94 18.10 13.60
CA VAL A 114 -3.28 19.19 12.87
C VAL A 114 -2.97 18.70 11.47
N THR A 115 -3.32 19.50 10.47
CA THR A 115 -3.03 19.25 9.06
C THR A 115 -2.18 20.36 8.43
N SER A 116 -2.18 21.56 9.01
CA SER A 116 -1.25 22.63 8.61
C SER A 116 0.18 22.22 8.97
N ASP A 117 1.12 22.42 8.04
CA ASP A 117 2.56 22.19 8.26
C ASP A 117 2.93 20.73 8.58
N VAL A 118 2.04 19.79 8.20
CA VAL A 118 2.28 18.35 8.26
C VAL A 118 2.54 17.81 6.86
N THR A 119 3.67 17.14 6.69
CA THR A 119 4.00 16.39 5.46
C THR A 119 4.21 14.93 5.78
N SER A 120 3.66 14.03 4.94
CA SER A 120 3.81 12.59 5.12
C SER A 120 4.46 11.96 3.89
N SER A 121 5.32 10.96 4.13
CA SER A 121 5.82 10.05 3.10
C SER A 121 4.73 9.06 2.67
N GLU A 122 4.90 8.47 1.49
CA GLU A 122 4.14 7.29 1.08
C GLU A 122 4.60 6.05 1.86
N GLU A 123 3.72 5.06 2.06
CA GLU A 123 4.13 3.84 2.74
C GLU A 123 5.12 3.06 1.86
N THR A 124 6.28 2.78 2.43
CA THR A 124 7.41 2.16 1.76
C THR A 124 7.55 0.73 2.24
N ALA A 125 7.83 -0.21 1.33
CA ALA A 125 8.05 -1.62 1.66
C ALA A 125 9.52 -1.84 2.06
N ASP A 126 9.74 -2.59 3.14
CA ASP A 126 11.08 -2.80 3.72
C ASP A 126 11.84 -3.96 3.05
N GLY A 127 11.16 -4.75 2.22
CA GLY A 127 11.71 -5.90 1.49
C GLY A 127 11.54 -7.24 2.21
N ASP A 128 10.91 -7.25 3.38
CA ASP A 128 10.69 -8.42 4.25
C ASP A 128 9.20 -8.63 4.61
N LEU A 129 8.30 -8.14 3.75
CA LEU A 129 6.84 -8.05 3.90
C LEU A 129 6.33 -6.92 4.81
N TYR A 130 7.19 -6.25 5.57
CA TYR A 130 6.76 -5.12 6.40
C TYR A 130 6.83 -3.80 5.65
N PHE A 131 6.16 -2.80 6.23
CA PHE A 131 6.08 -1.45 5.71
C PHE A 131 6.45 -0.43 6.79
N GLN A 132 6.83 0.75 6.31
CA GLN A 132 7.05 1.94 7.11
C GLN A 132 6.40 3.18 6.51
N ILE A 133 6.05 4.13 7.37
CA ILE A 133 5.57 5.47 6.99
C ILE A 133 6.06 6.50 8.00
N HIS A 134 6.43 7.67 7.49
CA HIS A 134 6.88 8.81 8.28
C HIS A 134 6.01 10.04 8.04
N SER A 135 5.68 10.75 9.12
CA SER A 135 5.09 12.08 9.07
C SER A 135 5.99 13.10 9.76
N TYR A 136 6.02 14.31 9.24
CA TYR A 136 6.82 15.43 9.71
C TYR A 136 5.90 16.57 10.09
N LEU A 137 6.21 17.26 11.18
CA LEU A 137 5.48 18.45 11.62
C LEU A 137 6.50 19.55 11.88
N GLU A 138 6.38 20.63 11.12
CA GLU A 138 7.06 21.88 11.44
C GLU A 138 6.22 22.69 12.42
N TYR A 139 6.84 23.18 13.49
CA TYR A 139 6.14 23.94 14.51
C TYR A 139 7.06 24.90 15.27
N ILE A 140 6.45 25.87 15.95
CA ILE A 140 7.14 26.76 16.89
C ILE A 140 6.74 26.31 18.30
N PRO A 141 7.67 25.74 19.11
CA PRO A 141 7.34 25.23 20.42
C PRO A 141 6.76 26.31 21.33
N LYS A 142 5.66 25.99 22.02
CA LYS A 142 5.08 26.82 23.07
C LYS A 142 5.15 26.08 24.40
N SER A 143 5.39 26.81 25.48
CA SER A 143 5.44 26.23 26.82
C SER A 143 4.10 25.56 27.16
N GLY A 144 4.13 24.28 27.53
CA GLY A 144 2.94 23.51 27.94
C GLY A 144 2.14 22.85 26.80
N GLU A 145 2.54 23.02 25.54
CA GLU A 145 1.91 22.33 24.40
C GLU A 145 2.26 20.84 24.40
N ARG A 146 1.27 19.98 24.09
CA ARG A 146 1.48 18.53 23.94
C ARG A 146 1.31 18.12 22.48
N ILE A 147 2.40 17.66 21.88
CA ILE A 147 2.39 17.07 20.55
C ILE A 147 2.37 15.56 20.66
N SER A 148 1.47 14.93 19.91
CA SER A 148 1.39 13.48 19.83
C SER A 148 1.18 13.00 18.41
N CYS A 149 1.51 11.72 18.23
CA CYS A 149 1.28 10.99 17.00
C CYS A 149 0.27 9.89 17.26
N MET A 150 -0.75 9.81 16.40
CA MET A 150 -1.77 8.79 16.44
C MET A 150 -1.68 7.93 15.19
N VAL A 151 -1.68 6.63 15.38
CA VAL A 151 -1.69 5.67 14.30
C VAL A 151 -3.01 4.92 14.33
N ASP A 152 -3.75 5.01 13.23
CA ASP A 152 -5.00 4.31 13.00
C ASP A 152 -4.79 3.24 11.93
N TYR A 153 -5.25 2.05 12.23
CA TYR A 153 -4.95 0.88 11.43
C TYR A 153 -6.26 0.22 11.04
N ALA A 154 -6.52 0.08 9.74
CA ALA A 154 -7.82 -0.40 9.27
C ALA A 154 -8.19 -1.78 9.86
N SER A 155 -7.20 -2.61 10.14
CA SER A 155 -7.38 -3.95 10.73
C SER A 155 -7.43 -3.98 12.27
N PHE A 156 -7.09 -2.89 12.99
CA PHE A 156 -7.13 -2.87 14.46
C PHE A 156 -8.27 -2.00 14.98
N ARG A 157 -9.13 -2.57 15.84
CA ARG A 157 -10.19 -1.82 16.55
C ARG A 157 -9.66 -0.83 17.60
N LYS A 158 -8.35 -0.81 17.88
CA LYS A 158 -7.72 -0.01 18.95
C LYS A 158 -6.60 0.87 18.37
N LYS A 159 -6.72 2.18 18.60
CA LYS A 159 -5.76 3.21 18.17
C LYS A 159 -4.52 3.22 19.07
N ASN A 160 -3.34 3.42 18.49
CA ASN A 160 -2.09 3.58 19.24
C ASN A 160 -1.73 5.08 19.31
N LEU A 161 -1.38 5.58 20.49
CA LEU A 161 -1.01 6.98 20.72
C LEU A 161 0.39 7.06 21.35
N CYS A 162 1.26 7.89 20.77
CA CYS A 162 2.60 8.18 21.29
C CYS A 162 2.75 9.67 21.57
N TYR A 163 3.41 10.04 22.67
CA TYR A 163 3.54 11.42 23.14
C TYR A 163 5.00 11.87 23.15
N CYS A 164 5.24 13.16 22.86
CA CYS A 164 6.41 13.88 23.35
C CYS A 164 6.01 14.71 24.57
N THR A 165 6.87 14.69 25.59
CA THR A 165 6.82 15.57 26.77
C THR A 165 7.90 16.63 26.65
#